data_AF-A0A7X1DAE5-F1
#
_entry.id   AF-A0A7X1DAE5-F1
#
_cell.length_a   1.000
_cell.length_b   1.000
_cell.length_c   1.000
_cell.angle_alpha   90.00
_cell.angle_beta   90.00
_cell.angle_gamma   90.00
#
_symmetry.space_group_name_H-M   'P 1'
#
loop_
_entity.id
_entity.type
_entity.pdbx_description
1 polymer ?
#
loop_
_entity_poly.entity_id
_entity_poly.type
_entity_poly.pdbx_seq_one_letter_code
_entity_poly.pdbx_strand_id
1 'polypeptide(L)'
;MGKKNEFLSSVSFEEVKKTLKLKDIYEVMKGDKKQSFSIELKKIIILLLGLAFPVLMVCSFAIDFAGGSFIIANSIVISAELLIILLMCYQLFKAYPPFLRNYGYKTYCYSIAKLAYISYFAVGLGMTKGNYMINFSVFLITILVFLYLYNKVEKNMILEEINKTFKQNYKTSKILTIMMKISGFLVVVALVGMQFYRMNKSWIMNLTGVNDVVTSNGIDDMIGIVFGIPLLLVITLIPTFFLFKANLFVRGKVIEKYAEEFRETTNFTEKEWYGEK
;
A
#
# COMPACT_ATOMS: atom_id res chain seq x y z
N MET A 1 -4.64 8.92 22.07
CA MET A 1 -3.19 8.92 21.76
C MET A 1 -2.41 7.84 22.52
N GLY A 2 -3.04 6.72 22.93
CA GLY A 2 -2.38 5.65 23.70
C GLY A 2 -2.31 4.34 22.92
N LYS A 3 -1.25 3.55 23.13
CA LYS A 3 -0.92 2.23 22.52
C LYS A 3 -0.28 2.19 21.12
N LYS A 4 0.27 3.29 20.56
CA LYS A 4 0.74 3.23 19.16
C LYS A 4 2.13 2.62 18.91
N ASN A 5 3.02 2.47 19.89
CA ASN A 5 4.39 1.99 19.64
C ASN A 5 4.96 1.11 20.79
N GLU A 6 4.25 0.06 21.20
CA GLU A 6 4.71 -0.85 22.27
C GLU A 6 6.10 -1.47 21.96
N PHE A 7 6.44 -1.65 20.68
CA PHE A 7 7.72 -2.22 20.25
C PHE A 7 8.92 -1.26 20.37
N LEU A 8 8.66 0.05 20.47
CA LEU A 8 9.70 1.08 20.61
C LEU A 8 9.84 1.57 22.06
N SER A 9 9.01 1.09 22.98
CA SER A 9 9.11 1.45 24.40
C SER A 9 10.42 0.93 25.01
N SER A 10 10.89 -0.25 24.55
CA SER A 10 12.10 -0.91 25.02
C SER A 10 13.41 -0.25 24.58
N VAL A 11 13.36 0.61 23.55
CA VAL A 11 14.55 1.24 22.98
C VAL A 11 14.80 2.57 23.71
N SER A 12 15.98 2.71 24.30
CA SER A 12 16.38 3.90 25.09
C SER A 12 16.94 5.01 24.20
N PHE A 13 16.91 6.26 24.70
CA PHE A 13 17.48 7.39 23.96
C PHE A 13 18.99 7.25 23.72
N GLU A 14 19.76 6.72 24.67
CA GLU A 14 21.20 6.52 24.48
C GLU A 14 21.52 5.55 23.36
N GLU A 15 20.78 4.44 23.28
CA GLU A 15 20.91 3.44 22.23
C GLU A 15 20.59 4.05 20.86
N VAL A 16 19.54 4.86 20.82
CA VAL A 16 19.10 5.61 19.65
C VAL A 16 20.16 6.61 19.19
N LYS A 17 20.71 7.40 20.10
CA LYS A 17 21.75 8.41 19.81
C LYS A 17 23.03 7.78 19.30
N LYS A 18 23.41 6.61 19.80
CA LYS A 18 24.58 5.85 19.31
C LYS A 18 24.37 5.27 17.91
N THR A 19 23.13 4.94 17.57
CA THR A 19 22.77 4.23 16.34
C THR A 19 22.41 5.17 15.19
N LEU A 20 21.57 6.17 15.45
CA LEU A 20 21.11 7.14 14.46
C LEU A 20 22.13 8.26 14.31
N LYS A 21 22.48 8.56 13.06
CA LYS A 21 23.36 9.67 12.72
C LYS A 21 22.54 10.88 12.26
N LEU A 22 23.15 12.07 12.29
CA LEU A 22 22.54 13.30 11.79
C LEU A 22 22.00 13.16 10.35
N LYS A 23 22.67 12.38 9.50
CA LYS A 23 22.20 12.07 8.14
C LYS A 23 20.82 11.39 8.12
N ASP A 24 20.53 10.55 9.11
CA ASP A 24 19.27 9.79 9.18
C ASP A 24 18.13 10.72 9.61
N ILE A 25 18.43 11.73 10.46
CA ILE A 25 17.49 12.81 10.80
C ILE A 25 17.19 13.64 9.55
N TYR A 26 18.22 14.10 8.82
CA TYR A 26 18.02 14.82 7.56
C TYR A 26 17.24 14.02 6.52
N GLU A 27 17.45 12.71 6.43
CA GLU A 27 16.68 11.82 5.54
C GLU A 27 15.20 11.78 5.93
N VAL A 28 14.87 11.71 7.22
CA VAL A 28 13.49 11.75 7.72
C VAL A 28 12.81 13.11 7.47
N MET A 29 13.57 14.20 7.59
CA MET A 29 13.08 15.56 7.36
C MET A 29 12.90 15.86 5.86
N LYS A 30 13.98 15.77 5.08
CA LYS A 30 14.07 16.32 3.71
C LYS A 30 14.15 15.23 2.63
N GLY A 31 14.52 14.01 2.99
CA GLY A 31 14.80 12.93 2.04
C GLY A 31 16.10 13.19 1.26
N ASP A 32 16.16 12.71 0.01
CA ASP A 32 17.35 12.88 -0.83
C ASP A 32 17.59 14.36 -1.17
N LYS A 33 18.86 14.79 -1.14
CA LYS A 33 19.27 16.19 -1.38
C LYS A 33 19.05 16.67 -2.83
N LYS A 34 18.84 15.79 -3.81
CA LYS A 34 18.68 16.12 -5.24
C LYS A 34 17.24 15.93 -5.71
N GLN A 35 16.30 16.75 -5.24
CA GLN A 35 14.91 16.69 -5.69
C GLN A 35 14.57 17.86 -6.62
N SER A 36 14.13 17.55 -7.84
CA SER A 36 13.71 18.53 -8.85
C SER A 36 12.34 19.17 -8.56
N PHE A 37 11.48 18.48 -7.81
CA PHE A 37 10.12 18.93 -7.49
C PHE A 37 9.87 18.99 -5.99
N SER A 38 9.05 19.96 -5.57
CA SER A 38 8.61 20.09 -4.18
C SER A 38 7.77 18.89 -3.73
N ILE A 39 7.79 18.59 -2.44
CA ILE A 39 6.99 17.49 -1.85
C ILE A 39 5.49 17.70 -2.11
N GLU A 40 4.99 18.93 -2.04
CA GLU A 40 3.56 19.22 -2.28
C GLU A 40 3.15 18.90 -3.72
N LEU A 41 3.97 19.31 -4.71
CA LEU A 41 3.70 19.01 -6.12
C LEU A 41 3.71 17.49 -6.37
N LYS A 42 4.66 16.77 -5.75
CA LYS A 42 4.70 15.31 -5.82
C LYS A 42 3.46 14.66 -5.18
N LYS A 43 2.96 15.20 -4.06
CA LYS A 43 1.72 14.70 -3.44
C LYS A 43 0.54 14.84 -4.39
N ILE A 44 0.41 15.99 -5.05
CA ILE A 44 -0.66 16.23 -6.04
C ILE A 44 -0.56 15.24 -7.21
N ILE A 45 0.63 15.04 -7.79
CA ILE A 45 0.82 14.08 -8.89
C ILE A 45 0.41 12.66 -8.46
N ILE A 46 0.86 12.22 -7.28
CA ILE A 46 0.53 10.89 -6.76
C ILE A 46 -0.98 10.76 -6.49
N LEU A 47 -1.64 11.83 -6.02
CA LEU A 47 -3.09 11.83 -5.86
C LEU A 47 -3.80 11.63 -7.20
N LEU A 48 -3.42 12.40 -8.22
CA LEU A 48 -4.04 12.32 -9.54
C LEU A 48 -3.89 10.93 -10.15
N LEU A 49 -2.69 10.33 -10.04
CA LEU A 49 -2.44 8.96 -10.48
C LEU A 49 -3.27 7.95 -9.68
N GLY A 50 -3.38 8.13 -8.35
CA GLY A 50 -4.15 7.23 -7.49
C GLY A 50 -5.67 7.33 -7.71
N LEU A 51 -6.19 8.52 -8.01
CA LEU A 51 -7.60 8.79 -8.26
C LEU A 51 -8.07 8.34 -9.64
N ALA A 52 -7.15 8.19 -10.61
CA ALA A 52 -7.50 7.88 -12.00
C ALA A 52 -8.42 6.65 -12.09
N PHE A 53 -8.07 5.55 -11.41
CA PHE A 53 -8.88 4.34 -11.45
C PHE A 53 -10.23 4.49 -10.72
N PRO A 54 -10.30 4.86 -9.43
CA PRO A 54 -11.58 5.06 -8.72
C PRO A 54 -12.55 5.99 -9.44
N VAL A 55 -12.05 7.11 -9.99
CA VAL A 55 -12.89 8.09 -10.70
C VAL A 55 -13.46 7.51 -11.99
N LEU A 56 -12.61 6.87 -12.81
CA LEU A 56 -13.07 6.21 -14.03
C LEU A 56 -14.13 5.14 -13.73
N MET A 57 -13.99 4.43 -12.61
CA MET A 57 -14.95 3.41 -12.22
C MET A 57 -16.30 3.99 -11.79
N VAL A 58 -16.30 5.06 -10.99
CA VAL A 58 -17.53 5.78 -10.64
C VAL A 58 -18.23 6.28 -11.91
N CYS A 59 -17.49 6.88 -12.85
CA CYS A 59 -18.05 7.35 -14.11
C CYS A 59 -18.66 6.21 -14.93
N SER A 60 -17.95 5.08 -15.06
CA SER A 60 -18.43 3.92 -15.82
C SER A 60 -19.77 3.41 -15.27
N PHE A 61 -19.86 3.18 -13.96
CA PHE A 61 -21.10 2.66 -13.36
C PHE A 61 -22.22 3.70 -13.30
N ALA A 62 -21.89 5.00 -13.23
CA ALA A 62 -22.88 6.06 -13.30
C ALA A 62 -23.54 6.15 -14.69
N ILE A 63 -22.78 5.90 -15.77
CA ILE A 63 -23.31 5.83 -17.14
C ILE A 63 -24.28 4.64 -17.28
N ASP A 64 -23.90 3.46 -16.78
CA ASP A 64 -24.75 2.27 -16.80
C ASP A 64 -26.07 2.48 -16.03
N PHE A 65 -26.00 3.24 -14.94
CA PHE A 65 -27.15 3.63 -14.12
C PHE A 65 -28.08 4.60 -14.85
N ALA A 66 -27.55 5.58 -15.57
CA ALA A 66 -28.32 6.52 -16.38
C ALA A 66 -29.00 5.85 -17.59
N GLY A 67 -28.44 4.75 -18.09
CA GLY A 67 -28.99 3.94 -19.19
C GLY A 67 -30.21 3.07 -18.83
N GLY A 68 -30.76 3.20 -17.62
CA GLY A 68 -32.00 2.52 -17.21
C GLY A 68 -31.82 1.17 -16.51
N SER A 69 -30.57 0.72 -16.29
CA SER A 69 -30.29 -0.47 -15.50
C SER A 69 -30.12 -0.12 -14.02
N PHE A 70 -31.23 0.06 -13.28
CA PHE A 70 -31.16 0.21 -11.83
C PHE A 70 -30.78 -1.13 -11.19
N ILE A 71 -29.48 -1.38 -11.06
CA ILE A 71 -28.94 -2.55 -10.38
C ILE A 71 -28.37 -2.07 -9.05
N ILE A 72 -28.98 -2.49 -7.94
CA ILE A 72 -28.56 -2.16 -6.55
C ILE A 72 -27.04 -2.39 -6.35
N ALA A 73 -26.49 -3.41 -7.01
CA ALA A 73 -25.06 -3.69 -7.02
C ALA A 73 -24.18 -2.52 -7.51
N ASN A 74 -24.61 -1.79 -8.55
CA ASN A 74 -23.85 -0.66 -9.09
C ASN A 74 -23.81 0.50 -8.08
N SER A 75 -24.91 0.77 -7.38
CA SER A 75 -24.97 1.81 -6.32
C SER A 75 -24.03 1.51 -5.15
N ILE A 76 -23.90 0.24 -4.78
CA ILE A 76 -22.96 -0.21 -3.73
C ILE A 76 -21.51 0.05 -4.17
N VAL A 77 -21.14 -0.32 -5.40
CA VAL A 77 -19.79 -0.10 -5.94
C VAL A 77 -19.47 1.38 -6.01
N ILE A 78 -20.39 2.20 -6.55
CA ILE A 78 -20.24 3.67 -6.61
C ILE A 78 -19.99 4.24 -5.20
N SER A 79 -20.77 3.81 -4.21
CA SER A 79 -20.62 4.28 -2.83
C SER A 79 -19.26 3.92 -2.22
N ALA A 80 -18.80 2.69 -2.46
CA ALA A 80 -17.49 2.22 -2.00
C ALA A 80 -16.34 3.01 -2.65
N GLU A 81 -16.39 3.25 -3.96
CA GLU A 81 -15.38 4.01 -4.68
C GLU A 81 -15.35 5.49 -4.24
N LEU A 82 -16.51 6.11 -4.03
CA LEU A 82 -16.59 7.47 -3.48
C LEU A 82 -15.96 7.55 -2.08
N LEU A 83 -16.18 6.55 -1.24
CA LEU A 83 -15.54 6.48 0.08
C LEU A 83 -14.01 6.34 -0.05
N ILE A 84 -13.51 5.55 -1.00
CA ILE A 84 -12.07 5.44 -1.28
C ILE A 84 -11.50 6.79 -1.73
N ILE A 85 -12.19 7.50 -2.63
CA ILE A 85 -11.80 8.84 -3.10
C ILE A 85 -11.73 9.82 -1.92
N LEU A 86 -12.74 9.83 -1.05
CA LEU A 86 -12.75 10.68 0.15
C LEU A 86 -11.58 10.36 1.08
N LEU A 87 -11.27 9.07 1.28
CA LEU A 87 -10.12 8.64 2.08
C LEU A 87 -8.78 9.08 1.44
N MET A 88 -8.64 9.01 0.11
CA MET A 88 -7.45 9.49 -0.59
C MET A 88 -7.28 11.00 -0.44
N CYS A 89 -8.36 11.77 -0.62
CA CYS A 89 -8.37 13.22 -0.40
C CYS A 89 -8.02 13.57 1.05
N TYR A 90 -8.56 12.85 2.03
CA TYR A 90 -8.20 13.02 3.44
C TYR A 90 -6.69 12.84 3.68
N GLN A 91 -6.04 11.86 3.03
CA GLN A 91 -4.59 11.69 3.15
C GLN A 91 -3.80 12.88 2.61
N LEU A 92 -4.31 13.62 1.61
CA LEU A 92 -3.65 14.81 1.08
C LEU A 92 -3.55 15.90 2.15
N PHE A 93 -4.66 16.16 2.86
CA PHE A 93 -4.77 17.18 3.89
C PHE A 93 -4.10 16.81 5.21
N LYS A 94 -3.71 15.55 5.39
CA LYS A 94 -3.00 15.10 6.57
C LYS A 94 -1.62 15.77 6.66
N ALA A 95 -1.49 16.71 7.61
CA ALA A 95 -0.25 17.40 7.88
C ALA A 95 0.71 16.54 8.73
N TYR A 96 1.99 16.66 8.44
CA TYR A 96 3.08 16.13 9.26
C TYR A 96 3.98 17.30 9.66
N PRO A 97 4.54 17.29 10.88
CA PRO A 97 5.46 18.35 11.29
C PRO A 97 6.69 18.37 10.35
N PRO A 98 7.34 19.52 10.18
CA PRO A 98 8.47 19.67 9.26
C PRO A 98 9.58 18.65 9.48
N PHE A 99 9.87 18.29 10.73
CA PHE A 99 10.89 17.30 11.04
C PHE A 99 10.57 15.87 10.54
N LEU A 100 9.29 15.59 10.24
CA LEU A 100 8.82 14.32 9.68
C LEU A 100 8.36 14.45 8.22
N ARG A 101 8.70 15.53 7.52
CA ARG A 101 8.08 15.84 6.22
C ARG A 101 8.30 14.75 5.16
N ASN A 102 9.52 14.23 5.00
CA ASN A 102 9.76 13.13 4.06
C ASN A 102 9.12 11.80 4.53
N TYR A 103 9.15 11.50 5.83
CA TYR A 103 8.41 10.35 6.39
C TYR A 103 6.90 10.45 6.10
N GLY A 104 6.31 11.61 6.32
CA GLY A 104 4.91 11.91 6.05
C GLY A 104 4.57 11.74 4.57
N TYR A 105 5.44 12.23 3.68
CA TYR A 105 5.32 12.05 2.23
C TYR A 105 5.35 10.58 1.80
N LYS A 106 6.30 9.78 2.30
CA LYS A 106 6.36 8.34 1.97
C LYS A 106 5.17 7.57 2.53
N THR A 107 4.73 7.92 3.74
CA THR A 107 3.51 7.36 4.34
C THR A 107 2.27 7.71 3.52
N TYR A 108 2.20 8.93 3.00
CA TYR A 108 1.17 9.39 2.09
C TYR A 108 1.16 8.56 0.79
N CYS A 109 2.31 8.45 0.09
CA CYS A 109 2.41 7.67 -1.14
C CYS A 109 1.98 6.21 -0.94
N TYR A 110 2.43 5.59 0.14
CA TYR A 110 2.04 4.22 0.48
C TYR A 110 0.52 4.12 0.73
N SER A 111 -0.07 5.07 1.44
CA SER A 111 -1.51 5.07 1.75
C SER A 111 -2.36 5.22 0.48
N ILE A 112 -1.97 6.12 -0.44
CA ILE A 112 -2.66 6.30 -1.72
C ILE A 112 -2.58 5.02 -2.56
N ALA A 113 -1.40 4.42 -2.69
CA ALA A 113 -1.24 3.18 -3.46
C ALA A 113 -2.04 2.01 -2.88
N LYS A 114 -2.07 1.87 -1.55
CA LYS A 114 -2.89 0.87 -0.87
C LYS A 114 -4.37 1.04 -1.18
N LEU A 115 -4.89 2.28 -1.10
CA LEU A 115 -6.27 2.60 -1.42
C LEU A 115 -6.59 2.35 -2.90
N ALA A 116 -5.67 2.68 -3.80
CA ALA A 116 -5.84 2.45 -5.24
C ALA A 116 -5.91 0.94 -5.57
N TYR A 117 -5.08 0.13 -4.91
CA TYR A 117 -5.15 -1.32 -5.03
C TYR A 117 -6.47 -1.89 -4.49
N ILE A 118 -6.95 -1.39 -3.35
CA ILE A 118 -8.25 -1.82 -2.81
C ILE A 118 -9.39 -1.49 -3.78
N SER A 119 -9.39 -0.30 -4.38
CA SER A 119 -10.34 0.10 -5.43
C SER A 119 -10.28 -0.82 -6.64
N TYR A 120 -9.08 -1.13 -7.15
CA TYR A 120 -8.92 -2.09 -8.24
C TYR A 120 -9.57 -3.45 -7.96
N PHE A 121 -9.38 -3.98 -6.75
CA PHE A 121 -9.99 -5.24 -6.36
C PHE A 121 -11.49 -5.16 -6.09
N ALA A 122 -12.01 -4.00 -5.66
CA ALA A 122 -13.45 -3.80 -5.47
C ALA A 122 -14.22 -4.09 -6.76
N VAL A 123 -13.71 -3.59 -7.87
CA VAL A 123 -14.32 -3.78 -9.18
C VAL A 123 -14.01 -5.15 -9.76
N GLY A 124 -12.75 -5.61 -9.65
CA GLY A 124 -12.27 -6.84 -10.25
C GLY A 124 -12.98 -8.11 -9.77
N LEU A 125 -13.58 -8.09 -8.57
CA LEU A 125 -14.33 -9.21 -8.01
C LEU A 125 -15.75 -9.37 -8.59
N GLY A 126 -16.12 -8.59 -9.60
CA GLY A 126 -17.37 -8.80 -10.33
C GLY A 126 -18.61 -8.46 -9.50
N MET A 127 -18.51 -7.45 -8.63
CA MET A 127 -19.59 -7.04 -7.72
C MET A 127 -20.94 -6.80 -8.42
N THR A 128 -20.92 -6.50 -9.72
CA THR A 128 -22.09 -6.20 -10.55
C THR A 128 -22.78 -7.42 -11.18
N LYS A 129 -22.25 -8.65 -10.99
CA LYS A 129 -22.80 -9.87 -11.61
C LYS A 129 -23.33 -10.86 -10.57
N GLY A 130 -24.57 -11.32 -10.71
CA GLY A 130 -25.14 -12.34 -9.81
C GLY A 130 -25.77 -11.74 -8.53
N ASN A 131 -25.78 -12.51 -7.44
CA ASN A 131 -26.43 -12.06 -6.20
C ASN A 131 -25.60 -10.97 -5.50
N TYR A 132 -26.10 -9.74 -5.53
CA TYR A 132 -25.42 -8.57 -5.00
C TYR A 132 -25.09 -8.68 -3.50
N MET A 133 -25.89 -9.40 -2.70
CA MET A 133 -25.63 -9.59 -1.27
C MET A 133 -24.43 -10.51 -1.04
N ILE A 134 -24.31 -11.57 -1.85
CA ILE A 134 -23.18 -12.51 -1.79
C ILE A 134 -21.90 -11.79 -2.22
N ASN A 135 -21.96 -11.08 -3.35
CA ASN A 135 -20.81 -10.33 -3.86
C ASN A 135 -20.34 -9.24 -2.89
N PHE A 136 -21.28 -8.50 -2.30
CA PHE A 136 -20.96 -7.51 -1.28
C PHE A 136 -20.29 -8.14 -0.05
N SER A 137 -20.79 -9.29 0.40
CA SER A 137 -20.21 -10.03 1.52
C SER A 137 -18.77 -10.49 1.21
N VAL A 138 -18.55 -11.08 0.03
CA VAL A 138 -17.22 -11.50 -0.43
C VAL A 138 -16.27 -10.31 -0.53
N PHE A 139 -16.73 -9.20 -1.09
CA PHE A 139 -15.97 -7.96 -1.18
C PHE A 139 -15.56 -7.43 0.19
N LEU A 140 -16.52 -7.32 1.13
CA LEU A 140 -16.27 -6.83 2.48
C LEU A 140 -15.25 -7.71 3.21
N ILE A 141 -15.43 -9.03 3.17
CA ILE A 141 -14.49 -10.00 3.76
C ILE A 141 -13.11 -9.83 3.13
N THR A 142 -13.03 -9.67 1.80
CA THR A 142 -11.75 -9.50 1.10
C THR A 142 -11.02 -8.24 1.55
N ILE A 143 -11.71 -7.10 1.67
CA ILE A 143 -11.12 -5.87 2.20
C ILE A 143 -10.60 -6.08 3.63
N LEU A 144 -11.39 -6.73 4.50
CA LEU A 144 -10.97 -6.99 5.87
C LEU A 144 -9.72 -7.87 5.93
N VAL A 145 -9.65 -8.91 5.08
CA VAL A 145 -8.49 -9.78 4.94
C VAL A 145 -7.28 -8.99 4.44
N PHE A 146 -7.44 -8.13 3.45
CA PHE A 146 -6.36 -7.28 2.95
C PHE A 146 -5.84 -6.32 4.02
N LEU A 147 -6.73 -5.61 4.73
CA LEU A 147 -6.36 -4.71 5.81
C LEU A 147 -5.62 -5.45 6.95
N TYR A 148 -6.11 -6.64 7.31
CA TYR A 148 -5.44 -7.50 8.28
C TYR A 148 -4.04 -7.92 7.81
N LEU A 149 -3.93 -8.37 6.56
CA LEU A 149 -2.67 -8.82 5.98
C LEU A 149 -1.65 -7.69 5.90
N TYR A 150 -2.05 -6.51 5.41
CA TYR A 150 -1.22 -5.30 5.41
C TYR A 150 -0.67 -5.01 6.80
N ASN A 151 -1.54 -4.96 7.82
CA ASN A 151 -1.12 -4.68 9.20
C ASN A 151 -0.13 -5.73 9.73
N LYS A 152 -0.37 -7.02 9.46
CA LYS A 152 0.52 -8.10 9.91
C LYS A 152 1.89 -8.03 9.25
N VAL A 153 1.92 -7.78 7.95
CA VAL A 153 3.14 -7.65 7.17
C VAL A 153 3.92 -6.40 7.57
N GLU A 154 3.25 -5.24 7.66
CA GLU A 154 3.85 -3.99 8.12
C GLU A 154 4.50 -4.16 9.49
N LYS A 155 3.76 -4.74 10.45
CA LYS A 155 4.29 -5.04 11.79
C LYS A 155 5.51 -5.97 11.74
N ASN A 156 5.47 -7.00 10.89
CA ASN A 156 6.61 -7.90 10.74
C ASN A 156 7.85 -7.17 10.21
N MET A 157 7.69 -6.34 9.17
CA MET A 157 8.77 -5.54 8.60
C MET A 157 9.33 -4.52 9.61
N ILE A 158 8.46 -3.90 10.42
CA ILE A 158 8.87 -2.98 11.49
C ILE A 158 9.73 -3.73 12.53
N LEU A 159 9.29 -4.92 12.96
CA LEU A 159 10.03 -5.72 13.96
C LEU A 159 11.38 -6.20 13.42
N GLU A 160 11.43 -6.65 12.15
CA GLU A 160 12.70 -7.01 11.50
C GLU A 160 13.67 -5.82 11.46
N GLU A 161 13.16 -4.63 11.15
CA GLU A 161 14.00 -3.43 11.09
C GLU A 161 14.46 -2.97 12.48
N ILE A 162 13.62 -3.10 13.52
CA ILE A 162 14.01 -2.84 14.90
C ILE A 162 15.10 -3.82 15.35
N ASN A 163 14.92 -5.12 15.09
CA ASN A 163 15.93 -6.14 15.40
C ASN A 163 17.27 -5.83 14.70
N LYS A 164 17.21 -5.42 13.43
CA LYS A 164 18.40 -5.08 12.66
C LYS A 164 19.08 -3.79 13.16
N THR A 165 18.31 -2.75 13.45
CA THR A 165 18.84 -1.42 13.78
C THR A 165 19.31 -1.35 15.22
N PHE A 166 18.53 -1.88 16.15
CA PHE A 166 18.76 -1.79 17.60
C PHE A 166 19.16 -3.14 18.23
N LYS A 167 19.54 -4.13 17.42
CA LYS A 167 19.99 -5.47 17.89
C LYS A 167 19.02 -6.14 18.87
N GLN A 168 17.72 -5.91 18.68
CA GLN A 168 16.65 -6.51 19.47
C GLN A 168 16.33 -7.93 18.96
N ASN A 169 15.62 -8.72 19.78
CA ASN A 169 15.28 -10.11 19.49
C ASN A 169 13.76 -10.36 19.43
N TYR A 170 13.02 -9.45 18.78
CA TYR A 170 11.58 -9.63 18.59
C TYR A 170 11.28 -10.82 17.66
N LYS A 171 10.22 -11.57 17.97
CA LYS A 171 9.76 -12.69 17.12
C LYS A 171 9.19 -12.15 15.80
N THR A 172 9.79 -12.56 14.69
CA THR A 172 9.35 -12.25 13.33
C THR A 172 8.94 -13.52 12.58
N SER A 173 8.09 -13.38 11.58
CA SER A 173 7.59 -14.46 10.74
C SER A 173 8.33 -14.47 9.41
N LYS A 174 9.12 -15.52 9.16
CA LYS A 174 9.79 -15.74 7.87
C LYS A 174 8.78 -15.89 6.71
N ILE A 175 7.60 -16.44 6.99
CA ILE A 175 6.54 -16.65 5.98
C ILE A 175 6.07 -15.31 5.42
N LEU A 176 5.80 -14.33 6.29
CA LEU A 176 5.38 -12.98 5.87
C LEU A 176 6.46 -12.29 5.03
N THR A 177 7.73 -12.47 5.41
CA THR A 177 8.89 -11.94 4.67
C THR A 177 9.02 -12.60 3.29
N ILE A 178 8.79 -13.92 3.19
CA ILE A 178 8.78 -14.63 1.92
C ILE A 178 7.61 -14.16 1.03
N MET A 179 6.39 -14.08 1.58
CA MET A 179 5.22 -13.56 0.85
C MET A 179 5.50 -12.19 0.24
N MET A 180 6.14 -11.30 1.00
CA MET A 180 6.54 -9.98 0.52
C MET A 180 7.54 -10.03 -0.63
N LYS A 181 8.55 -10.90 -0.56
CA LYS A 181 9.50 -11.07 -1.65
C LYS A 181 8.84 -11.64 -2.91
N ILE A 182 7.93 -12.59 -2.75
CA ILE A 182 7.15 -13.16 -3.86
C ILE A 182 6.29 -12.07 -4.50
N SER A 183 5.68 -11.18 -3.71
CA SER A 183 4.91 -10.04 -4.22
C SER A 183 5.74 -9.16 -5.17
N GLY A 184 6.96 -8.81 -4.77
CA GLY A 184 7.90 -8.09 -5.64
C GLY A 184 8.28 -8.87 -6.90
N PHE A 185 8.54 -10.18 -6.76
CA PHE A 185 8.89 -11.06 -7.88
C PHE A 185 7.76 -11.18 -8.91
N LEU A 186 6.50 -11.28 -8.47
CA LEU A 186 5.34 -11.39 -9.35
C LEU A 186 5.20 -10.19 -10.28
N VAL A 187 5.52 -8.97 -9.82
CA VAL A 187 5.50 -7.79 -10.69
C VAL A 187 6.52 -7.92 -11.82
N VAL A 188 7.72 -8.42 -11.52
CA VAL A 188 8.76 -8.66 -12.54
C VAL A 188 8.29 -9.71 -13.55
N VAL A 189 7.74 -10.82 -13.06
CA VAL A 189 7.19 -11.89 -13.92
C VAL A 189 6.06 -11.34 -14.81
N ALA A 190 5.15 -10.55 -14.26
CA ALA A 190 4.04 -9.97 -15.01
C ALA A 190 4.54 -9.02 -16.11
N LEU A 191 5.51 -8.15 -15.81
CA LEU A 191 6.10 -7.24 -16.79
C LEU A 191 6.85 -7.99 -17.90
N VAL A 192 7.68 -8.97 -17.54
CA VAL A 192 8.40 -9.79 -18.52
C VAL A 192 7.43 -10.60 -19.37
N GLY A 193 6.42 -11.22 -18.74
CA GLY A 193 5.37 -11.97 -19.43
C GLY A 193 4.58 -11.10 -20.41
N MET A 194 4.20 -9.88 -20.02
CA MET A 194 3.54 -8.93 -20.91
C MET A 194 4.40 -8.55 -22.12
N GLN A 195 5.70 -8.27 -21.91
CA GLN A 195 6.59 -7.95 -23.01
C GLN A 195 6.84 -9.17 -23.91
N PHE A 196 7.04 -10.35 -23.32
CA PHE A 196 7.19 -11.60 -24.06
C PHE A 196 5.96 -11.91 -24.91
N TYR A 197 4.75 -11.77 -24.35
CA TYR A 197 3.50 -11.90 -25.09
C TYR A 197 3.42 -10.89 -26.24
N ARG A 198 3.76 -9.62 -25.99
CA ARG A 198 3.71 -8.59 -27.03
C ARG A 198 4.66 -8.90 -28.20
N MET A 199 5.85 -9.40 -27.90
CA MET A 199 6.88 -9.74 -28.90
C MET A 199 6.54 -11.03 -29.67
N ASN A 200 5.90 -11.99 -29.01
CA ASN A 200 5.62 -13.32 -29.57
C ASN A 200 4.13 -13.54 -29.87
N LYS A 201 3.33 -12.47 -29.93
CA LYS A 201 1.87 -12.54 -30.05
C LYS A 201 1.43 -13.42 -31.23
N SER A 202 2.06 -13.24 -32.39
CA SER A 202 1.77 -14.00 -33.61
C SER A 202 2.10 -15.49 -33.46
N TRP A 203 3.23 -15.82 -32.83
CA TRP A 203 3.63 -17.20 -32.57
C TRP A 203 2.71 -17.88 -31.55
N ILE A 204 2.34 -17.18 -30.47
CA ILE A 204 1.44 -17.68 -29.43
C ILE A 204 0.03 -17.89 -30.01
N MET A 205 -0.52 -16.94 -30.77
CA MET A 205 -1.84 -17.09 -31.40
C MET A 205 -1.90 -18.27 -32.37
N ASN A 206 -0.80 -18.60 -33.04
CA ASN A 206 -0.72 -19.77 -33.92
C ASN A 206 -0.61 -21.10 -33.16
N LEU A 207 -0.01 -21.10 -31.97
CA LEU A 207 0.10 -22.28 -31.09
C LEU A 207 -1.21 -22.60 -30.37
N THR A 208 -1.96 -21.57 -29.96
CA THR A 208 -3.21 -21.71 -29.22
C THR A 208 -4.41 -21.93 -30.13
N GLY A 209 -4.23 -22.55 -31.32
CA GLY A 209 -5.32 -22.90 -32.24
C GLY A 209 -6.50 -23.40 -31.43
N VAL A 210 -7.57 -22.59 -31.39
CA VAL A 210 -8.60 -22.62 -30.34
C VAL A 210 -9.35 -23.95 -30.43
N ASN A 211 -8.86 -24.94 -29.72
CA ASN A 211 -9.63 -26.11 -29.34
C ASN A 211 -10.23 -25.76 -27.98
N ASP A 212 -11.49 -25.34 -28.03
CA ASP A 212 -12.39 -25.28 -26.88
C ASP A 212 -12.54 -26.69 -26.30
N VAL A 213 -11.57 -27.12 -25.50
CA VAL A 213 -11.73 -28.27 -24.62
C VAL A 213 -12.35 -27.74 -23.33
N VAL A 214 -13.68 -27.57 -23.41
CA VAL A 214 -14.57 -27.50 -22.26
C VAL A 214 -14.51 -28.86 -21.55
N THR A 215 -13.99 -28.90 -20.32
CA THR A 215 -14.15 -29.95 -19.27
C THR A 215 -13.28 -29.49 -18.07
N SER A 216 -13.73 -29.23 -16.84
CA SER A 216 -14.93 -29.64 -16.09
C SER A 216 -15.09 -28.80 -14.78
N ASN A 217 -16.34 -28.51 -14.40
CA ASN A 217 -16.79 -27.55 -13.35
C ASN A 217 -16.48 -27.93 -11.87
N GLY A 218 -15.30 -28.46 -11.53
CA GLY A 218 -14.96 -28.74 -10.13
C GLY A 218 -13.47 -28.78 -9.83
N ILE A 219 -12.67 -29.33 -10.75
CA ILE A 219 -11.21 -29.30 -10.64
C ILE A 219 -10.70 -27.89 -10.94
N ASP A 220 -11.29 -27.19 -11.91
CA ASP A 220 -10.92 -25.82 -12.26
C ASP A 220 -11.25 -24.83 -11.13
N ASP A 221 -12.40 -25.00 -10.47
CA ASP A 221 -12.77 -24.20 -9.30
C ASP A 221 -11.83 -24.47 -8.11
N MET A 222 -11.44 -25.73 -7.91
CA MET A 222 -10.48 -26.10 -6.87
C MET A 222 -9.08 -25.53 -7.14
N ILE A 223 -8.62 -25.57 -8.40
CA ILE A 223 -7.36 -24.93 -8.84
C ILE A 223 -7.44 -23.41 -8.63
N GLY A 224 -8.56 -22.79 -9.00
CA GLY A 224 -8.82 -21.36 -8.80
C GLY A 224 -8.79 -20.96 -7.31
N ILE A 225 -9.35 -21.78 -6.42
CA ILE A 225 -9.33 -21.52 -4.98
C ILE A 225 -7.93 -21.73 -4.39
N VAL A 226 -7.28 -22.86 -4.71
CA VAL A 226 -5.98 -23.25 -4.14
C VAL A 226 -4.86 -22.35 -4.61
N PHE A 227 -4.87 -21.89 -5.86
CA PHE A 227 -3.82 -21.02 -6.41
C PHE A 227 -4.23 -19.56 -6.49
N GLY A 228 -5.48 -19.27 -6.85
CA GLY A 228 -5.97 -17.90 -7.03
C GLY A 228 -6.07 -17.11 -5.74
N ILE A 229 -6.53 -17.71 -4.63
CA ILE A 229 -6.61 -16.99 -3.35
C ILE A 229 -5.20 -16.66 -2.82
N PRO A 230 -4.24 -17.59 -2.72
CA PRO A 230 -2.88 -17.23 -2.31
C PRO A 230 -2.23 -16.21 -3.24
N LEU A 231 -2.45 -16.32 -4.55
CA LEU A 231 -1.94 -15.35 -5.53
C LEU A 231 -2.53 -13.96 -5.27
N LEU A 232 -3.84 -13.86 -5.04
CA LEU A 232 -4.53 -12.62 -4.69
C LEU A 232 -3.94 -11.98 -3.42
N LEU A 233 -3.70 -12.79 -2.38
CA LEU A 233 -3.09 -12.34 -1.13
C LEU A 233 -1.65 -11.84 -1.31
N VAL A 234 -0.92 -12.34 -2.30
CA VAL A 234 0.43 -11.88 -2.59
C VAL A 234 0.42 -10.64 -3.48
N ILE A 235 -0.49 -10.55 -4.46
CA ILE A 235 -0.63 -9.38 -5.34
C ILE A 235 -1.10 -8.15 -4.55
N THR A 236 -2.00 -8.31 -3.58
CA THR A 236 -2.43 -7.19 -2.72
C THR A 236 -1.26 -6.59 -1.94
N LEU A 237 -0.17 -7.33 -1.68
CA LEU A 237 1.01 -6.82 -0.96
C LEU A 237 1.98 -5.97 -1.82
N ILE A 238 1.71 -5.79 -3.12
CA ILE A 238 2.60 -5.03 -4.03
C ILE A 238 2.85 -3.60 -3.52
N PRO A 239 1.83 -2.81 -3.11
CA PRO A 239 2.04 -1.48 -2.56
C PRO A 239 2.98 -1.50 -1.35
N THR A 240 2.84 -2.49 -0.47
CA THR A 240 3.70 -2.62 0.71
C THR A 240 5.13 -2.92 0.31
N PHE A 241 5.35 -3.80 -0.69
CA PHE A 241 6.70 -4.16 -1.11
C PHE A 241 7.48 -2.96 -1.66
N PHE A 242 6.86 -2.16 -2.54
CA PHE A 242 7.56 -1.06 -3.19
C PHE A 242 7.61 0.21 -2.33
N LEU A 243 6.54 0.52 -1.59
CA LEU A 243 6.35 1.84 -1.00
C LEU A 243 6.46 1.86 0.53
N PHE A 244 6.21 0.75 1.23
CA PHE A 244 6.39 0.73 2.68
C PHE A 244 7.87 0.64 3.04
N LYS A 245 8.39 1.69 3.67
CA LYS A 245 9.79 1.80 4.08
C LYS A 245 9.91 1.66 5.60
N ALA A 246 10.11 0.43 6.07
CA ALA A 246 10.22 0.12 7.49
C ALA A 246 11.36 0.89 8.20
N ASN A 247 12.50 1.06 7.54
CA ASN A 247 13.61 1.87 8.04
C ASN A 247 13.20 3.32 8.35
N LEU A 248 12.53 3.98 7.41
CA LEU A 248 12.05 5.34 7.54
C LEU A 248 10.94 5.44 8.60
N PHE A 249 10.08 4.42 8.68
CA PHE A 249 9.05 4.34 9.71
C PHE A 249 9.65 4.25 11.12
N VAL A 250 10.57 3.30 11.35
CA VAL A 250 11.21 3.09 12.64
C VAL A 250 11.98 4.35 13.05
N ARG A 251 12.78 4.92 12.15
CA ARG A 251 13.52 6.17 12.39
C ARG A 251 12.57 7.33 12.70
N GLY A 252 11.54 7.53 11.89
CA GLY A 252 10.55 8.58 12.09
C GLY A 252 9.85 8.47 13.44
N LYS A 253 9.45 7.25 13.85
CA LYS A 253 8.81 7.01 15.14
C LYS A 253 9.73 7.17 16.35
N VAL A 254 11.00 6.80 16.21
CA VAL A 254 11.99 6.99 17.27
C VAL A 254 12.34 8.48 17.43
N ILE A 255 12.50 9.22 16.33
CA ILE A 255 12.73 10.67 16.37
C ILE A 255 11.51 11.39 16.93
N GLU A 256 10.30 10.99 16.54
CA GLU A 256 9.05 11.53 17.11
C GLU A 256 8.94 11.27 18.62
N LYS A 257 9.40 10.10 19.10
CA LYS A 257 9.41 9.74 20.53
C LYS A 257 10.37 10.62 21.35
N TYR A 258 11.52 10.96 20.78
CA TYR A 258 12.61 11.72 21.44
C TYR A 258 12.84 13.08 20.76
N ALA A 259 11.74 13.76 20.40
CA ALA A 259 11.78 14.91 19.50
C ALA A 259 12.60 16.08 20.09
N GLU A 260 12.44 16.36 21.39
CA GLU A 260 13.17 17.45 22.05
C GLU A 260 14.65 17.12 22.22
N GLU A 261 14.98 15.91 22.66
CA GLU A 261 16.36 15.49 22.84
C GLU A 261 17.14 15.48 21.51
N PHE A 262 16.46 15.14 20.41
CA PHE A 262 17.04 15.29 19.08
C PHE A 262 17.17 16.73 18.64
N ARG A 263 16.17 17.59 18.90
CA ARG A 263 16.24 19.01 18.54
C ARG A 263 17.43 19.70 19.22
N GLU A 264 17.62 19.47 20.53
CA GLU A 264 18.73 20.03 21.31
C GLU A 264 20.10 19.56 20.80
N THR A 265 20.20 18.30 20.36
CA THR A 265 21.47 17.73 19.87
C THR A 265 21.81 18.10 18.43
N THR A 266 20.86 18.66 17.69
CA THR A 266 21.00 18.96 16.26
C THR A 266 21.07 20.45 15.92
N ASN A 267 21.03 21.33 16.94
CA ASN A 267 21.05 22.79 16.82
C ASN A 267 19.92 23.38 15.93
N PHE A 268 18.85 22.63 15.66
CA PHE A 268 17.70 23.19 14.93
C PHE A 268 16.87 24.11 15.82
N THR A 269 16.35 25.18 15.21
CA THR A 269 15.40 26.07 15.88
C THR A 269 14.05 25.38 16.07
N GLU A 270 13.25 25.83 17.04
CA GLU A 270 11.87 25.32 17.25
C GLU A 270 11.03 25.47 15.97
N LYS A 271 11.20 26.58 15.25
CA LYS A 271 10.54 26.85 13.97
C LYS A 271 10.95 25.88 12.86
N GLU A 272 12.22 25.51 12.77
CA GLU A 272 12.67 24.53 11.76
C GLU A 272 12.21 23.11 12.08
N TRP A 273 12.07 22.80 13.36
CA TRP A 273 11.68 21.47 13.82
C TRP A 273 10.16 21.28 13.74
N TYR A 274 9.40 22.17 14.36
CA TYR A 274 7.94 22.06 14.48
C TYR A 274 7.16 22.86 13.45
N GLY A 275 7.77 23.84 12.79
CA GLY A 275 7.10 24.76 11.87
C GLY A 275 6.61 26.03 12.56
N GLU A 276 5.83 26.82 11.83
CA GLU A 276 5.10 27.95 12.41
C GLU A 276 3.87 27.41 13.16
N LYS A 277 3.68 27.85 14.41
CA LYS A 277 2.50 27.52 15.24
C LYS A 277 1.30 28.34 14.80
#